data_AF-A0A1B1S9Z1-F1
#
_entry.id   AF-A0A1B1S9Z1-F1
#
_cell.length_a   1.000
_cell.length_b   1.000
_cell.length_c   1.000
_cell.angle_alpha   90.00
_cell.angle_beta   90.00
_cell.angle_gamma   90.00
#
_symmetry.space_group_name_H-M   'P 1'
#
loop_
_entity.id
_entity.type
_entity.pdbx_description
1 polymer ?
#
loop_
_entity_poly.entity_id
_entity_poly.type
_entity_poly.pdbx_seq_one_letter_code
_entity_poly.pdbx_strand_id
1 'polypeptide(L)'
;MFAGIIAGCAFTYFTFAIRKWRYKTMTAIAFGLAVIYLAYFYFVIDYGVEKEMLFVPLFIRGAGAVIISIVFLTSIVQSGLPFQVFPQALTINGFTGAVMGATFGPAVIGEILRRTMAKNADLLSANIVDFNPDLTHIPIARIYGIVQTQALVVSMKEIYGWLLIIVALTSLLVILVSYSSVRPFAIFPKWSNVRRVIKHIVHTDKDIRNNEICTQP
;
A
#
# COMPACT_ATOMS: atom_id res chain seq x y z
N MET A 1 18.18 -4.09 1.16
CA MET A 1 16.99 -4.26 0.29
C MET A 1 16.83 -5.70 -0.18
N PHE A 2 17.79 -6.30 -0.89
CA PHE A 2 17.71 -7.69 -1.38
C PHE A 2 17.42 -8.72 -0.28
N ALA A 3 18.07 -8.60 0.89
CA ALA A 3 17.78 -9.46 2.04
C ALA A 3 16.31 -9.39 2.49
N GLY A 4 15.70 -8.19 2.46
CA GLY A 4 14.29 -7.99 2.77
C GLY A 4 13.36 -8.60 1.73
N ILE A 5 13.72 -8.54 0.45
CA ILE A 5 12.98 -9.18 -0.65
C ILE A 5 12.97 -10.70 -0.46
N ILE A 6 14.13 -11.30 -0.18
CA ILE A 6 14.24 -12.75 0.04
C ILE A 6 13.43 -13.17 1.27
N ALA A 7 13.55 -12.44 2.38
CA ALA A 7 12.78 -12.70 3.59
C ALA A 7 11.27 -12.56 3.36
N GLY A 8 10.84 -11.53 2.62
CA GLY A 8 9.44 -11.31 2.24
C GLY A 8 8.89 -12.43 1.35
N CYS A 9 9.67 -12.89 0.36
CA CYS A 9 9.32 -14.04 -0.48
C CYS A 9 9.20 -15.33 0.35
N ALA A 10 10.17 -15.62 1.21
CA ALA A 10 10.16 -16.81 2.07
C ALA A 10 8.97 -16.79 3.03
N PHE A 11 8.70 -15.63 3.66
CA PHE A 11 7.56 -15.45 4.54
C PHE A 11 6.23 -15.65 3.81
N THR A 12 6.10 -15.07 2.62
CA THR A 12 4.89 -15.18 1.79
C THR A 12 4.69 -16.62 1.31
N TYR A 13 5.75 -17.31 0.91
CA TYR A 13 5.71 -18.72 0.54
C TYR A 13 5.28 -19.60 1.71
N PHE A 14 5.86 -19.40 2.90
CA PHE A 14 5.49 -20.17 4.09
C PHE A 14 4.03 -19.94 4.49
N THR A 15 3.55 -18.70 4.40
CA THR A 15 2.19 -18.35 4.80
C THR A 15 1.13 -18.77 3.75
N PHE A 16 1.42 -18.70 2.44
CA PHE A 16 0.52 -19.18 1.38
C PHE A 16 0.54 -20.70 1.21
N ALA A 17 1.73 -21.30 1.11
CA ALA A 17 1.87 -22.71 0.73
C ALA A 17 1.53 -23.68 1.87
N ILE A 18 1.87 -23.32 3.12
CA ILE A 18 1.77 -24.27 4.24
C ILE A 18 0.54 -24.01 5.10
N ARG A 19 0.16 -22.74 5.32
CA ARG A 19 -0.80 -22.41 6.39
C ARG A 19 -2.22 -22.07 5.92
N LYS A 20 -2.48 -21.96 4.60
CA LYS A 20 -3.79 -21.56 4.01
C LYS A 20 -4.45 -20.37 4.74
N TRP A 21 -3.65 -19.37 5.11
CA TRP A 21 -4.17 -18.21 5.86
C TRP A 21 -5.16 -17.38 5.02
N ARG A 22 -6.13 -16.75 5.71
CA ARG A 22 -7.10 -15.86 5.04
C ARG A 22 -6.35 -14.69 4.41
N TYR A 23 -6.77 -14.32 3.20
CA TYR A 23 -6.22 -13.19 2.46
C TYR A 23 -6.22 -11.88 3.27
N LYS A 24 -7.21 -11.69 4.16
CA LYS A 24 -7.29 -10.55 5.12
C LYS A 24 -6.06 -10.44 6.02
N THR A 25 -5.65 -11.53 6.67
CA THR A 25 -4.52 -11.53 7.62
C THR A 25 -3.20 -11.20 6.91
N MET A 26 -3.05 -11.56 5.64
CA MET A 26 -1.86 -11.23 4.87
C MET A 26 -1.76 -9.75 4.53
N THR A 27 -2.85 -9.14 4.05
CA THR A 27 -2.86 -7.70 3.77
C THR A 27 -2.63 -6.90 5.06
N ALA A 28 -3.21 -7.34 6.18
CA ALA A 28 -2.99 -6.71 7.48
C ALA A 28 -1.52 -6.79 7.94
N ILE A 29 -0.84 -7.93 7.76
CA ILE A 29 0.59 -8.07 8.08
C ILE A 29 1.43 -7.16 7.17
N ALA A 30 1.11 -7.09 5.88
CA ALA A 30 1.85 -6.29 4.92
C ALA A 30 1.77 -4.78 5.25
N PHE A 31 0.56 -4.29 5.55
CA PHE A 31 0.36 -2.92 6.02
C PHE A 31 0.92 -2.69 7.43
N GLY A 32 0.89 -3.70 8.31
CA GLY A 32 1.54 -3.66 9.62
C GLY A 32 3.05 -3.46 9.52
N LEU A 33 3.72 -4.20 8.62
CA LEU A 33 5.13 -3.98 8.31
C LEU A 33 5.40 -2.58 7.76
N ALA A 34 4.51 -2.03 6.93
CA ALA A 34 4.62 -0.68 6.41
C ALA A 34 4.47 0.39 7.51
N VAL A 35 3.58 0.17 8.49
CA VAL A 35 3.44 1.03 9.67
C VAL A 35 4.69 0.97 10.55
N ILE A 36 5.23 -0.23 10.80
CA ILE A 36 6.48 -0.40 11.57
C ILE A 36 7.64 0.31 10.87
N TYR A 37 7.72 0.24 9.54
CA TYR A 37 8.70 0.97 8.74
C TYR A 37 8.59 2.49 8.94
N LEU A 38 7.38 3.05 8.87
CA LEU A 38 7.15 4.49 9.04
C LEU A 38 7.37 4.94 10.49
N ALA A 39 6.97 4.12 11.46
CA ALA A 39 7.22 4.37 12.88
C ALA A 39 8.71 4.39 13.20
N TYR A 40 9.47 3.43 12.66
CA TYR A 40 10.92 3.42 12.82
C TYR A 40 11.54 4.69 12.23
N PHE A 41 11.16 5.09 11.01
CA PHE A 41 11.65 6.34 10.40
C PHE A 41 11.28 7.60 11.20
N TYR A 42 10.10 7.63 11.83
CA TYR A 42 9.65 8.76 12.64
C TYR A 42 10.46 8.89 13.95
N PHE A 43 10.67 7.79 14.67
CA PHE A 43 11.41 7.80 15.94
C PHE A 43 12.93 7.91 15.76
N VAL A 44 13.47 7.48 14.61
CA VAL A 44 14.92 7.42 14.34
C VAL A 44 15.45 8.64 13.58
N ILE A 45 14.60 9.61 13.21
CA ILE A 45 15.05 10.91 12.69
C ILE A 45 15.65 11.73 13.85
N ASP A 46 16.93 11.45 14.15
CA ASP A 46 17.80 12.31 14.94
C ASP A 46 19.22 12.33 14.34
N TYR A 47 20.00 13.35 14.67
CA TYR A 47 21.09 13.93 13.85
C TYR A 47 22.37 13.06 13.70
N GLY A 48 22.32 11.76 14.00
CA GLY A 48 23.49 10.89 14.13
C GLY A 48 23.29 9.47 13.59
N VAL A 49 22.48 9.28 12.54
CA VAL A 49 22.25 7.94 11.99
C VAL A 49 23.50 7.48 11.23
N GLU A 50 24.29 6.62 11.88
CA GLU A 50 25.31 5.80 11.24
C GLU A 50 24.70 5.05 10.05
N LYS A 51 25.46 4.89 8.97
CA LYS A 51 25.00 4.27 7.71
C LYS A 51 24.42 2.86 7.88
N GLU A 52 24.65 2.22 9.03
CA GLU A 52 24.17 0.88 9.38
C GLU A 52 22.70 0.83 9.83
N MET A 53 22.20 1.87 10.50
CA MET A 53 20.81 1.89 10.99
C MET A 53 19.78 2.08 9.87
N LEU A 54 20.22 2.50 8.68
CA LEU A 54 19.39 2.56 7.49
C LEU A 54 19.06 1.15 6.95
N PHE A 55 19.85 0.13 7.31
CA PHE A 55 19.67 -1.23 6.81
C PHE A 55 18.34 -1.85 7.25
N VAL A 56 17.98 -1.68 8.53
CA VAL A 56 16.74 -2.21 9.12
C VAL A 56 15.46 -1.66 8.45
N PRO A 57 15.27 -0.34 8.31
CA PRO A 57 14.11 0.20 7.63
C PRO A 57 14.09 -0.15 6.13
N LEU A 58 15.24 -0.18 5.44
CA LEU A 58 15.31 -0.65 4.05
C LEU A 58 14.96 -2.13 3.90
N PHE A 59 15.29 -2.95 4.90
CA PHE A 59 14.91 -4.36 4.95
C PHE A 59 13.39 -4.51 5.10
N ILE A 60 12.78 -3.82 6.09
CA ILE A 60 11.34 -3.88 6.35
C ILE A 60 10.53 -3.35 5.16
N ARG A 61 10.98 -2.23 4.55
CA ARG A 61 10.37 -1.69 3.32
C ARG A 61 10.40 -2.71 2.19
N GLY A 62 11.55 -3.36 1.97
CA GLY A 62 11.71 -4.38 0.93
C GLY A 62 10.81 -5.58 1.16
N ALA A 63 10.73 -6.07 2.40
CA ALA A 63 9.85 -7.18 2.77
C ALA A 63 8.37 -6.82 2.58
N GLY A 64 7.92 -5.69 3.13
CA GLY A 64 6.54 -5.21 3.01
C GLY A 64 6.10 -5.01 1.57
N ALA A 65 6.91 -4.34 0.75
CA ALA A 65 6.60 -4.08 -0.66
C ALA A 65 6.39 -5.37 -1.47
N VAL A 66 7.24 -6.37 -1.26
CA VAL A 66 7.13 -7.68 -1.94
C VAL A 66 5.90 -8.44 -1.48
N ILE A 67 5.60 -8.44 -0.17
CA ILE A 67 4.40 -9.09 0.36
C ILE A 67 3.15 -8.45 -0.27
N ILE A 68 3.06 -7.12 -0.32
CA ILE A 68 1.93 -6.41 -0.94
C ILE A 68 1.78 -6.80 -2.41
N SER A 69 2.87 -6.77 -3.19
CA SER A 69 2.85 -7.13 -4.61
C SER A 69 2.39 -8.57 -4.85
N ILE A 70 2.92 -9.54 -4.10
CA ILE A 70 2.52 -10.95 -4.24
C ILE A 70 1.05 -11.14 -3.84
N VAL A 71 0.63 -10.54 -2.73
CA VAL A 71 -0.76 -10.59 -2.26
C VAL A 71 -1.68 -10.07 -3.35
N PHE A 72 -1.48 -8.85 -3.86
CA PHE A 72 -2.33 -8.27 -4.90
C PHE A 72 -2.40 -9.13 -6.16
N LEU A 73 -1.26 -9.60 -6.66
CA LEU A 73 -1.22 -10.48 -7.83
C LEU A 73 -2.00 -11.79 -7.58
N THR A 74 -1.85 -12.36 -6.38
CA THR A 74 -2.53 -13.60 -6.00
C THR A 74 -4.06 -13.42 -5.90
N SER A 75 -4.55 -12.25 -5.48
CA SER A 75 -6.00 -11.97 -5.49
C SER A 75 -6.56 -11.98 -6.91
N ILE A 76 -5.86 -11.37 -7.86
CA ILE A 76 -6.32 -11.34 -9.26
C ILE A 76 -6.40 -12.76 -9.81
N VAL A 77 -5.37 -13.58 -9.57
CA VAL A 77 -5.33 -14.98 -10.04
C VAL A 77 -6.41 -15.84 -9.36
N GLN A 78 -6.63 -15.68 -8.06
CA GLN A 78 -7.60 -16.48 -7.30
C GLN A 78 -9.05 -16.03 -7.48
N SER A 79 -9.29 -14.80 -7.93
CA SER A 79 -10.64 -14.27 -8.13
C SER A 79 -11.41 -14.95 -9.27
N GLY A 80 -10.75 -15.80 -10.07
CA GLY A 80 -11.42 -16.59 -11.10
C GLY A 80 -12.03 -15.75 -12.22
N LEU A 81 -11.39 -14.61 -12.52
CA LEU A 81 -11.84 -13.66 -13.54
C LEU A 81 -11.92 -14.32 -14.93
N PRO A 82 -12.93 -13.99 -15.75
CA PRO A 82 -13.03 -14.51 -17.12
C PRO A 82 -11.80 -14.07 -17.93
N PHE A 83 -11.34 -14.93 -18.86
CA PHE A 83 -10.11 -14.72 -19.63
C PHE A 83 -10.01 -13.36 -20.33
N GLN A 84 -11.15 -12.74 -20.69
CA GLN A 84 -11.21 -11.44 -21.35
C GLN A 84 -10.73 -10.28 -20.45
N VAL A 85 -10.98 -10.33 -19.14
CA VAL A 85 -10.65 -9.23 -18.21
C VAL A 85 -9.37 -9.48 -17.42
N PHE A 86 -8.79 -10.69 -17.51
CA PHE A 86 -7.55 -11.04 -16.82
C PHE A 86 -6.36 -10.15 -17.24
N PRO A 87 -6.08 -9.94 -18.54
CA PRO A 87 -5.00 -9.04 -18.96
C PRO A 87 -5.25 -7.59 -18.53
N GLN A 88 -6.51 -7.14 -18.54
CA GLN A 88 -6.86 -5.78 -18.12
C GLN A 88 -6.56 -5.56 -16.63
N ALA A 89 -6.93 -6.53 -15.78
CA ALA A 89 -6.65 -6.48 -14.34
C ALA A 89 -5.14 -6.48 -14.04
N LEU A 90 -4.35 -7.28 -14.77
CA LEU A 90 -2.90 -7.31 -14.63
C LEU A 90 -2.26 -5.98 -15.05
N THR A 91 -2.70 -5.39 -16.15
CA THR A 91 -2.24 -4.08 -16.62
C THR A 91 -2.56 -2.99 -15.61
N ILE A 92 -3.77 -2.98 -15.05
CA ILE A 92 -4.14 -2.00 -14.01
C ILE A 92 -3.25 -2.16 -12.78
N ASN A 93 -3.02 -3.39 -12.33
CA ASN A 93 -2.16 -3.66 -11.18
C ASN A 93 -0.71 -3.17 -11.40
N GLY A 94 -0.12 -3.49 -12.55
CA GLY A 94 1.22 -3.04 -12.92
C GLY A 94 1.30 -1.52 -13.07
N PHE A 95 0.29 -0.91 -13.70
CA PHE A 95 0.20 0.53 -13.88
C PHE A 95 0.10 1.27 -12.54
N THR A 96 -0.74 0.81 -11.63
CA THR A 96 -0.83 1.41 -10.29
C THR A 96 0.50 1.33 -9.56
N GLY A 97 1.20 0.20 -9.62
CA GLY A 97 2.53 0.06 -8.99
C GLY A 97 3.57 1.01 -9.58
N ALA A 98 3.67 1.08 -10.91
CA ALA A 98 4.66 1.90 -11.60
C ALA A 98 4.33 3.40 -11.52
N VAL A 99 3.14 3.80 -11.93
CA VAL A 99 2.76 5.22 -12.03
C VAL A 99 2.46 5.82 -10.67
N MET A 100 1.60 5.18 -9.86
CA MET A 100 1.25 5.74 -8.55
C MET A 100 2.39 5.57 -7.55
N GLY A 101 3.08 4.43 -7.58
CA GLY A 101 4.16 4.11 -6.66
C GLY A 101 5.48 4.79 -6.97
N ALA A 102 5.96 4.72 -8.22
CA ALA A 102 7.30 5.20 -8.56
C ALA A 102 7.33 6.67 -9.01
N THR A 103 6.26 7.18 -9.63
CA THR A 103 6.25 8.54 -10.19
C THR A 103 5.43 9.51 -9.34
N PHE A 104 4.17 9.17 -9.05
CA PHE A 104 3.25 10.07 -8.36
C PHE A 104 3.62 10.25 -6.87
N GLY A 105 3.92 9.15 -6.16
CA GLY A 105 4.29 9.19 -4.74
C GLY A 105 5.45 10.16 -4.45
N PRO A 106 6.61 10.01 -5.10
CA PRO A 106 7.74 10.93 -4.90
C PRO A 106 7.43 12.38 -5.30
N ALA A 107 6.64 12.59 -6.37
CA ALA A 107 6.28 13.94 -6.83
C ALA A 107 5.42 14.68 -5.80
N VAL A 108 4.39 14.02 -5.24
CA VAL A 108 3.52 14.61 -4.22
C VAL A 108 4.29 14.90 -2.94
N ILE A 109 5.08 13.95 -2.45
CA ILE A 109 5.88 14.14 -1.24
C ILE A 109 6.95 15.23 -1.45
N GLY A 110 7.56 15.30 -2.64
CA GLY A 110 8.53 16.34 -2.98
C GLY A 110 7.92 17.75 -2.97
N GLU A 111 6.72 17.93 -3.52
CA GLU A 111 6.04 19.23 -3.51
C GLU A 111 5.60 19.63 -2.10
N ILE A 112 5.08 18.69 -1.29
CA ILE A 112 4.74 18.96 0.11
C ILE A 112 6.01 19.34 0.89
N LEU A 113 7.13 18.63 0.69
CA LEU A 113 8.41 18.96 1.32
C LEU A 113 8.87 20.37 0.97
N ARG A 114 8.78 20.76 -0.30
CA ARG A 114 9.17 22.10 -0.73
C ARG A 114 8.32 23.18 -0.05
N ARG A 115 7.01 22.96 0.06
CA ARG A 115 6.09 23.90 0.71
C ARG A 115 6.31 23.99 2.21
N THR A 116 6.48 22.86 2.89
CA THR A 116 6.71 22.81 4.34
C THR A 116 8.07 23.40 4.71
N MET A 117 9.11 23.12 3.91
CA MET A 117 10.44 23.72 4.07
C MET A 117 10.39 25.24 3.94
N ALA A 118 9.68 25.76 2.93
CA ALA A 118 9.53 27.20 2.75
C ALA A 118 8.84 27.85 3.96
N LYS A 119 7.77 27.25 4.47
CA LYS A 119 7.06 27.73 5.67
C LYS A 119 7.94 27.72 6.92
N ASN A 120 8.64 26.63 7.16
CA ASN A 120 9.46 26.47 8.35
C ASN A 120 10.73 27.33 8.31
N ALA A 121 11.30 27.56 7.12
CA ALA A 121 12.41 28.49 6.95
C ALA A 121 11.98 29.94 7.24
N ASP A 122 10.78 30.35 6.81
CA ASP A 122 10.23 31.68 7.07
C ASP A 122 9.95 31.90 8.57
N LEU A 123 9.34 30.92 9.24
CA LEU A 123 9.05 30.97 10.69
C LEU A 123 10.32 30.99 11.56
N LEU A 124 11.36 30.22 11.20
CA LEU A 124 12.65 30.27 11.90
C LEU A 124 13.38 31.58 11.66
N SER A 125 13.32 32.12 10.44
CA SER A 125 13.97 33.39 10.09
C SER A 125 13.32 34.57 10.83
N ALA A 126 11.99 34.57 10.96
CA ALA A 126 11.24 35.59 11.69
C ALA A 126 11.58 35.61 13.19
N ASN A 127 11.72 34.44 13.83
CA ASN A 127 12.09 34.36 15.25
C ASN A 127 13.54 34.82 15.53
N ILE A 128 14.44 34.73 14.55
CA ILE A 128 15.84 35.14 14.73
C ILE A 128 16.00 36.67 14.67
N VAL A 129 15.15 37.37 13.91
CA VAL A 129 15.20 38.83 13.77
C VAL A 129 14.69 39.55 15.02
N ASP A 130 13.80 38.93 15.79
CA ASP A 130 13.10 39.58 16.91
C ASP A 130 13.87 39.54 18.26
N PHE A 131 14.91 38.70 18.39
CA PHE A 131 15.41 38.29 19.70
C PHE A 131 16.87 38.60 20.07
N ASN A 132 17.69 39.31 19.27
CA ASN A 132 19.06 39.52 19.75
C ASN A 132 19.83 40.75 19.21
N PRO A 133 20.16 41.74 20.07
CA PRO A 133 21.12 42.80 19.75
C PRO A 133 22.60 42.31 19.68
N ASP A 134 22.88 41.04 20.03
CA ASP A 134 24.22 40.41 19.97
C ASP A 134 24.54 39.70 18.62
N LEU A 135 23.66 39.76 17.61
CA LEU A 135 23.90 39.15 16.29
C LEU A 135 24.89 39.93 15.40
N THR A 136 25.46 41.03 15.90
CA THR A 136 26.41 41.89 15.20
C THR A 136 27.73 41.20 14.84
N HIS A 137 28.07 40.06 15.45
CA HIS A 137 29.37 39.38 15.26
C HIS A 137 29.33 37.99 14.62
N ILE A 138 28.15 37.45 14.30
CA ILE A 138 28.05 36.11 13.70
C ILE A 138 27.90 36.24 12.18
N PRO A 139 28.75 35.58 11.36
CA PRO A 139 28.64 35.66 9.91
C PRO A 139 27.28 35.16 9.45
N ILE A 140 26.55 36.04 8.77
CA ILE A 140 25.17 35.84 8.28
C ILE A 140 25.01 34.49 7.54
N ALA A 141 26.03 34.06 6.79
CA ALA A 141 26.06 32.78 6.09
C ALA A 141 25.93 31.55 7.01
N ARG A 142 26.48 31.59 8.23
CA ARG A 142 26.40 30.49 9.20
C ARG A 142 25.00 30.40 9.83
N ILE A 143 24.35 31.54 10.05
CA ILE A 143 22.98 31.60 10.58
C ILE A 143 22.00 31.02 9.55
N TYR A 144 22.11 31.43 8.27
CA TYR A 144 21.31 30.84 7.19
C TYR A 144 21.52 29.34 7.06
N GLY A 145 22.76 28.85 7.22
CA GLY A 145 23.07 27.42 7.19
C GLY A 145 22.39 26.62 8.32
N ILE A 146 22.39 27.15 9.55
CA ILE A 146 21.75 26.53 10.72
C ILE A 146 20.22 26.56 10.58
N VAL A 147 19.66 27.67 10.12
CA VAL A 147 18.22 27.81 9.87
C VAL A 147 17.76 26.83 8.80
N GLN A 148 18.53 26.69 7.72
CA GLN A 148 18.17 25.79 6.63
C GLN A 148 18.21 24.32 7.06
N THR A 149 19.22 23.88 7.80
CA THR A 149 19.30 22.50 8.28
C THR A 149 18.23 22.21 9.33
N GLN A 150 17.96 23.15 10.23
CA GLN A 150 16.94 23.01 11.25
C GLN A 150 15.53 23.02 10.65
N ALA A 151 15.23 23.93 9.71
CA ALA A 151 13.96 23.97 8.99
C ALA A 151 13.73 22.69 8.19
N LEU A 152 14.78 22.11 7.59
CA LEU A 152 14.69 20.84 6.87
C LEU A 152 14.34 19.68 7.81
N VAL A 153 14.98 19.59 8.99
CA VAL A 153 14.71 18.52 9.96
C VAL A 153 13.30 18.62 10.53
N VAL A 154 12.84 19.83 10.87
CA VAL A 154 11.47 20.05 11.36
C VAL A 154 10.45 19.67 10.28
N SER A 155 10.67 20.13 9.04
CA SER A 155 9.80 19.79 7.91
C SER A 155 9.73 18.29 7.65
N MET A 156 10.87 17.60 7.78
CA MET A 156 10.94 16.15 7.60
C MET A 156 10.16 15.42 8.70
N LYS A 157 10.32 15.83 9.97
CA LYS A 157 9.55 15.28 11.11
C LYS A 157 8.04 15.50 10.93
N GLU A 158 7.62 16.69 10.49
CA GLU A 158 6.22 16.98 10.20
C GLU A 158 5.67 16.07 9.12
N ILE A 159 6.35 15.97 7.98
CA ILE A 159 5.88 15.15 6.85
C ILE A 159 5.78 13.68 7.23
N TYR A 160 6.78 13.13 7.92
CA TYR A 160 6.72 11.74 8.41
C TYR A 160 5.65 11.56 9.48
N GLY A 161 5.41 12.54 10.34
CA GLY A 161 4.32 12.52 11.33
C GLY A 161 2.94 12.47 10.66
N TRP A 162 2.71 13.34 9.66
CA TRP A 162 1.48 13.32 8.86
C TRP A 162 1.32 12.00 8.08
N LEU A 163 2.40 11.47 7.51
CA LEU A 163 2.36 10.20 6.78
C LEU A 163 2.06 9.01 7.70
N LEU A 164 2.69 8.96 8.87
CA LEU A 164 2.50 7.89 9.85
C LEU A 164 1.08 7.94 10.42
N ILE A 165 0.64 9.09 10.90
CA ILE A 165 -0.65 9.23 11.59
C ILE A 165 -1.81 9.10 10.59
N ILE A 166 -1.80 9.84 9.49
CA ILE A 166 -2.97 9.88 8.59
C ILE A 166 -2.93 8.77 7.56
N VAL A 167 -1.78 8.45 6.96
CA VAL A 167 -1.77 7.45 5.87
C VAL A 167 -1.59 6.05 6.44
N ALA A 168 -0.62 5.83 7.32
CA ALA A 168 -0.27 4.48 7.76
C ALA A 168 -1.25 3.94 8.82
N LEU A 169 -1.50 4.71 9.89
CA LEU A 169 -2.41 4.30 10.95
C LEU A 169 -3.86 4.28 10.49
N THR A 170 -4.32 5.30 9.74
CA THR A 170 -5.69 5.28 9.20
C THR A 170 -5.88 4.18 8.17
N SER A 171 -4.92 3.88 7.29
CA SER A 171 -5.07 2.75 6.35
C SER A 171 -5.08 1.40 7.07
N LEU A 172 -4.21 1.21 8.07
CA LEU A 172 -4.23 0.01 8.90
C LEU A 172 -5.55 -0.12 9.65
N LEU A 173 -6.05 0.99 10.23
CA LEU A 173 -7.30 1.04 10.97
C LEU A 173 -8.50 0.81 10.04
N VAL A 174 -8.51 1.35 8.82
CA VAL A 174 -9.54 1.07 7.80
C VAL A 174 -9.50 -0.39 7.39
N ILE A 175 -8.33 -1.01 7.23
CA ILE A 175 -8.22 -2.45 6.92
C ILE A 175 -8.72 -3.31 8.09
N LEU A 176 -8.46 -2.88 9.34
CA LEU A 176 -8.93 -3.55 10.56
C LEU A 176 -10.44 -3.37 10.79
N VAL A 177 -10.96 -2.14 10.60
CA VAL A 177 -12.35 -1.72 10.81
C VAL A 177 -13.24 -2.06 9.62
N SER A 178 -12.68 -2.32 8.43
CA SER A 178 -13.37 -2.95 7.30
C SER A 178 -13.62 -4.45 7.59
N TYR A 179 -14.27 -4.67 8.72
CA TYR A 179 -15.01 -5.82 9.20
C TYR A 179 -16.28 -6.07 8.38
N SER A 180 -16.37 -5.55 7.15
CA SER A 180 -17.44 -6.02 6.29
C SER A 180 -17.20 -7.50 6.00
N SER A 181 -18.24 -8.29 6.28
CA SER A 181 -18.37 -9.72 6.05
C SER A 181 -18.36 -10.03 4.55
N VAL A 182 -17.32 -9.60 3.84
CA VAL A 182 -17.04 -10.10 2.50
C VAL A 182 -16.25 -11.38 2.70
N ARG A 183 -17.00 -12.42 3.09
CA ARG A 183 -16.58 -13.80 2.83
C ARG A 183 -16.19 -13.81 1.36
N PRO A 184 -14.98 -14.27 0.96
CA PRO A 184 -14.76 -14.67 -0.41
C PRO A 184 -15.56 -15.96 -0.61
N PHE A 185 -16.88 -15.81 -0.66
CA PHE A 185 -17.76 -16.83 -1.16
C PHE A 185 -17.68 -16.68 -2.66
N ALA A 186 -16.57 -17.16 -3.21
CA ALA A 186 -16.57 -17.63 -4.57
C ALA A 186 -17.56 -18.80 -4.61
N ILE A 187 -18.83 -18.48 -4.84
CA ILE A 187 -19.77 -19.42 -5.45
C ILE A 187 -19.22 -19.59 -6.86
N PHE A 188 -18.20 -20.42 -7.02
CA PHE A 188 -18.09 -21.17 -8.25
C PHE A 188 -19.24 -22.18 -8.16
N PRO A 189 -20.35 -22.00 -8.90
CA PRO A 189 -21.30 -23.09 -9.04
C PRO A 189 -20.49 -24.24 -9.66
N LYS A 190 -20.31 -25.30 -8.86
CA LYS A 190 -19.65 -26.54 -9.27
C LYS A 190 -20.18 -26.90 -10.66
N TRP A 191 -19.34 -27.11 -11.67
CA TRP A 191 -19.75 -27.41 -13.05
C TRP A 191 -20.79 -28.55 -13.14
N SER A 192 -20.86 -29.43 -12.13
CA SER A 192 -21.91 -30.43 -11.94
C SER A 192 -23.33 -29.84 -11.77
N ASN A 193 -23.49 -28.71 -11.09
CA ASN A 193 -24.76 -28.00 -10.92
C ASN A 193 -25.16 -27.27 -12.21
N VAL A 194 -24.21 -26.61 -12.88
CA VAL A 194 -24.45 -25.98 -14.19
C VAL A 194 -24.86 -27.04 -15.22
N ARG A 195 -24.18 -28.19 -15.26
CA ARG A 195 -24.56 -29.33 -16.10
C ARG A 195 -25.95 -29.88 -15.76
N ARG A 196 -26.32 -29.94 -14.47
CA ARG A 196 -27.65 -30.41 -14.04
C ARG A 196 -28.76 -29.45 -14.49
N VAL A 197 -28.54 -28.14 -14.36
CA VAL A 197 -29.50 -27.11 -14.78
C VAL A 197 -29.67 -27.12 -16.30
N ILE A 198 -28.58 -27.17 -17.08
CA ILE A 198 -28.64 -27.28 -18.55
C ILE A 198 -29.35 -28.57 -18.97
N LYS A 199 -29.07 -29.71 -18.31
CA LYS A 199 -29.73 -30.97 -18.62
C LYS A 199 -31.24 -30.93 -18.34
N HIS A 200 -31.66 -30.20 -17.29
CA HIS A 200 -33.08 -29.99 -16.97
C HIS A 200 -33.76 -29.09 -18.00
N ILE A 201 -33.14 -27.96 -18.36
CA ILE A 201 -33.69 -27.05 -19.39
C ILE A 201 -33.86 -27.77 -20.73
N VAL A 202 -32.90 -28.60 -21.14
CA VAL A 202 -33.00 -29.38 -22.38
C VAL A 202 -34.10 -30.46 -22.33
N HIS A 203 -34.39 -31.04 -21.15
CA HIS A 203 -35.50 -31.99 -21.02
C HIS A 203 -36.86 -31.27 -21.04
N THR A 204 -36.99 -30.15 -20.34
CA THR A 204 -38.23 -29.35 -20.33
C THR A 204 -38.53 -28.76 -21.71
N ASP A 205 -37.52 -28.30 -22.46
CA ASP A 205 -37.69 -27.83 -23.84
C ASP A 205 -38.11 -28.95 -24.80
N LYS A 206 -37.67 -30.20 -24.55
CA LYS A 206 -38.14 -31.36 -25.31
C LYS A 206 -39.60 -31.73 -24.98
N ASP A 207 -40.00 -31.68 -23.71
CA ASP A 207 -41.38 -31.96 -23.32
C ASP A 207 -42.35 -30.90 -23.85
N ILE A 208 -41.97 -29.61 -23.83
CA ILE A 208 -42.79 -28.54 -24.39
C ILE A 208 -42.96 -28.72 -25.90
N ARG A 209 -41.86 -28.94 -26.65
CA ARG A 209 -41.97 -29.21 -28.10
C ARG A 209 -42.79 -30.46 -28.41
N ASN A 210 -42.66 -31.52 -27.61
CA ASN A 210 -43.42 -32.75 -27.84
C ASN A 210 -44.92 -32.55 -27.54
N ASN A 211 -45.25 -31.71 -26.55
CA ASN A 211 -46.62 -31.38 -26.20
C ASN A 211 -47.28 -30.41 -27.20
N GLU A 212 -46.51 -29.53 -27.84
CA GLU A 212 -46.96 -28.68 -28.95
C GLU A 212 -47.26 -29.49 -30.22
N ILE A 213 -46.52 -30.57 -30.48
CA ILE A 213 -46.78 -31.48 -31.62
C ILE A 213 -48.05 -32.32 -31.40
N CYS A 214 -48.38 -32.68 -30.16
CA CYS A 214 -49.61 -33.40 -29.82
C CYS A 214 -50.87 -32.51 -29.71
N THR A 215 -50.73 -31.19 -29.80
CA THR A 215 -51.84 -30.22 -29.69
C THR A 215 -52.15 -29.50 -31.00
N GLN A 216 -51.52 -29.88 -32.11
CA GLN A 216 -52.00 -29.49 -33.44
C GLN A 216 -53.08 -30.50 -33.91
N PRO A 217 -54.31 -30.04 -34.21
CA PRO A 217 -55.41 -30.86 -34.68
C PRO A 217 -55.20 -31.41 -36.10
#